data_AF-A0ABD6EPS6-F1
#
_entry.id   AF-A0ABD6EPS6-F1
#
_cell.length_a   1.000
_cell.length_b   1.000
_cell.length_c   1.000
_cell.angle_alpha   90.00
_cell.angle_beta   90.00
_cell.angle_gamma   90.00
#
_symmetry.space_group_name_H-M   'P 1'
#
loop_
_entity.id
_entity.type
_entity.pdbx_description
1 polymer ?
#
loop_
_entity_poly.entity_id
_entity_poly.type
_entity_poly.pdbx_seq_one_letter_code
_entity_poly.pdbx_strand_id
1 'polypeptide(L)'
;MIGPPVTCPLPDGVGFKVIHPQDGNPFCDSKKKDSCPDGYECIRSIGFRTSQGDGVCCPTRETACSQEVVKSPDGWLQRWYFDGTACVKFQWDPAMTNCSANNFISENHCKSYCVEAMKQNV
;
A
#
# COMPACT_ATOMS: atom_id res chain seq x y z
N MET A 1 -21.71 -10.60 -4.15
CA MET A 1 -20.26 -10.75 -4.33
C MET A 1 -19.60 -10.06 -3.15
N ILE A 2 -19.01 -10.83 -2.24
CA ILE A 2 -18.25 -10.29 -1.10
C ILE A 2 -16.97 -9.72 -1.70
N GLY A 3 -16.67 -8.45 -1.47
CA GLY A 3 -15.43 -7.82 -1.95
C GLY A 3 -14.20 -8.61 -1.49
N PRO A 4 -13.02 -8.37 -2.09
CA PRO A 4 -11.82 -9.10 -1.70
C PRO A 4 -11.65 -9.05 -0.18
N PRO A 5 -11.51 -10.22 0.50
CA PRO A 5 -11.65 -10.34 1.96
C PRO A 5 -10.54 -9.63 2.75
N VAL A 6 -9.52 -9.13 2.04
CA VAL A 6 -8.28 -8.60 2.60
C VAL A 6 -7.83 -7.40 1.75
N THR A 7 -7.54 -6.28 2.40
CA THR A 7 -7.03 -5.05 1.78
C THR A 7 -5.97 -4.46 2.68
N CYS A 8 -4.93 -3.85 2.11
CA CYS A 8 -4.03 -3.02 2.90
C CYS A 8 -4.78 -1.78 3.35
N PRO A 9 -4.91 -1.55 4.68
CA PRO A 9 -5.67 -0.42 5.20
C PRO A 9 -4.98 0.91 4.92
N LEU A 10 -3.68 0.89 4.64
CA LEU A 10 -2.94 2.07 4.21
C LEU A 10 -1.91 1.64 3.15
N PRO A 11 -1.69 2.46 2.11
CA PRO A 11 -2.43 3.68 1.78
C PRO A 11 -3.77 3.39 1.08
N ASP A 12 -4.85 3.99 1.60
CA ASP A 12 -6.26 3.82 1.16
C ASP A 12 -6.53 4.11 -0.33
N GLY A 13 -5.54 4.66 -1.05
CA GLY A 13 -5.72 5.04 -2.44
C GLY A 13 -5.81 3.87 -3.42
N VAL A 14 -5.24 2.71 -3.05
CA VAL A 14 -4.87 1.68 -4.02
C VAL A 14 -5.56 0.33 -3.78
N GLY A 15 -6.22 0.20 -2.62
CA GLY A 15 -7.00 -0.97 -2.25
C GLY A 15 -6.15 -2.25 -2.17
N PHE A 16 -6.66 -3.36 -2.69
CA PHE A 16 -5.98 -4.66 -2.65
C PHE A 16 -4.80 -4.79 -3.63
N LYS A 17 -4.62 -3.86 -4.57
CA LYS A 17 -3.58 -3.93 -5.62
C LYS A 17 -2.16 -3.73 -5.09
N VAL A 18 -1.99 -3.29 -3.84
CA VAL A 18 -0.68 -3.11 -3.18
C VAL A 18 -0.29 -4.29 -2.29
N ILE A 19 -1.14 -5.32 -2.19
CA ILE A 19 -0.80 -6.54 -1.48
C ILE A 19 0.33 -7.23 -2.25
N HIS A 20 1.39 -7.58 -1.53
CA HIS A 20 2.52 -8.29 -2.12
C HIS A 20 2.30 -9.81 -2.07
N PRO A 21 2.18 -10.49 -3.21
CA PRO A 21 2.18 -11.94 -3.24
C PRO A 21 3.60 -12.48 -3.10
N GLN A 22 3.91 -13.16 -1.99
CA GLN A 22 5.13 -13.97 -1.90
C GLN A 22 4.89 -15.30 -2.61
N ASP A 23 5.66 -15.59 -3.67
CA ASP A 23 5.55 -16.85 -4.45
C ASP A 23 4.13 -17.16 -4.95
N GLY A 24 3.35 -16.12 -5.27
CA GLY A 24 1.96 -16.23 -5.69
C GLY A 24 0.95 -16.38 -4.54
N ASN A 25 1.41 -16.42 -3.28
CA ASN A 25 0.58 -16.41 -2.09
C ASN A 25 0.59 -15.03 -1.41
N PRO A 26 -0.55 -14.31 -1.34
CA PRO A 26 -0.63 -13.03 -0.64
C PRO A 26 -0.73 -13.15 0.88
N PHE A 27 -0.93 -14.36 1.42
CA PHE A 27 -1.20 -14.57 2.85
C PHE A 27 0.07 -14.66 3.68
N CYS A 28 0.03 -14.03 4.85
CA CYS A 28 1.10 -14.04 5.85
C CYS A 28 0.55 -14.43 7.24
N ASP A 29 1.45 -14.89 8.12
CA ASP A 29 1.13 -15.19 9.51
C ASP A 29 1.64 -14.05 10.40
N SER A 30 0.73 -13.30 11.02
CA SER A 30 1.07 -12.13 11.84
C SER A 30 1.92 -12.46 13.07
N LYS A 31 2.05 -13.74 13.42
CA LYS A 31 2.90 -14.20 14.54
C LYS A 31 4.32 -14.55 14.10
N LYS A 32 4.59 -14.68 12.79
CA LYS A 32 5.90 -15.02 12.25
C LYS A 32 6.57 -13.78 11.69
N LYS A 33 7.81 -13.54 12.11
CA LYS A 33 8.57 -12.35 11.72
C LYS A 33 8.99 -12.35 10.25
N ASP A 34 9.26 -13.52 9.70
CA ASP A 34 9.75 -13.69 8.31
C ASP A 34 8.63 -14.06 7.33
N SER A 35 7.37 -13.74 7.67
CA SER A 35 6.22 -14.04 6.80
C SER A 35 6.00 -13.02 5.68
N CYS A 36 6.68 -11.88 5.71
CA CYS A 36 6.68 -10.89 4.64
C CYS A 36 8.12 -10.49 4.30
N PRO A 37 8.39 -10.05 3.07
CA PRO A 37 9.73 -9.65 2.68
C PRO A 37 10.10 -8.28 3.28
N ASP A 38 11.37 -7.93 3.22
CA ASP A 38 11.83 -6.61 3.68
C ASP A 38 11.06 -5.47 3.00
N GLY A 39 10.65 -4.48 3.79
CA GLY A 39 9.80 -3.39 3.33
C GLY A 39 8.30 -3.72 3.29
N TYR A 40 7.90 -4.88 3.80
CA TYR A 40 6.51 -5.26 3.97
C TYR A 40 6.24 -5.78 5.39
N GLU A 41 5.04 -5.51 5.87
CA GLU A 41 4.55 -5.98 7.17
C GLU A 41 3.29 -6.82 6.99
N CYS A 42 3.12 -7.80 7.88
CA CYS A 42 1.94 -8.64 7.86
C CYS A 42 0.77 -7.94 8.55
N ILE A 43 -0.19 -7.46 7.76
CA ILE A 43 -1.41 -6.83 8.29
C ILE A 43 -2.47 -7.91 8.49
N ARG A 44 -2.77 -8.18 9.76
CA ARG A 44 -3.78 -9.14 10.17
C ARG A 44 -5.18 -8.70 9.75
N SER A 45 -5.95 -9.62 9.18
CA SER A 45 -7.33 -9.35 8.77
C SER A 45 -8.31 -9.80 9.86
N ILE A 46 -9.27 -8.93 10.21
CA ILE A 46 -10.25 -9.22 11.26
C ILE A 46 -11.22 -10.30 10.75
N GLY A 47 -11.34 -11.41 11.50
CA GLY A 47 -12.29 -12.48 11.17
C GLY A 47 -11.85 -13.38 10.01
N PHE A 48 -10.62 -13.23 9.49
CA PHE A 48 -10.08 -14.05 8.42
C PHE A 48 -8.87 -14.84 8.92
N ARG A 49 -8.94 -16.18 8.84
CA ARG A 49 -7.83 -17.08 9.17
C ARG A 49 -7.91 -18.31 8.29
N THR A 50 -6.81 -18.62 7.62
CA THR A 50 -6.67 -19.82 6.77
C THR A 50 -5.49 -20.66 7.26
N SER A 51 -5.28 -21.82 6.63
CA SER A 51 -4.06 -22.61 6.82
C SER A 51 -2.80 -21.90 6.28
N GLN A 52 -2.96 -20.90 5.41
CA GLN A 52 -1.88 -20.16 4.76
C GLN A 52 -1.49 -18.88 5.53
N GLY A 53 -2.35 -18.39 6.43
CA GLY A 53 -2.08 -17.17 7.19
C GLY A 53 -3.33 -16.55 7.81
N ASP A 54 -3.13 -15.48 8.58
CA ASP A 54 -4.19 -14.65 9.18
C ASP A 54 -4.13 -13.18 8.76
N GLY A 55 -3.27 -12.85 7.79
CA GLY A 55 -3.12 -11.52 7.23
C GLY A 55 -2.62 -11.53 5.79
N VAL A 56 -2.27 -10.34 5.30
CA VAL A 56 -1.62 -10.14 4.00
C VAL A 56 -0.41 -9.21 4.11
N CYS A 57 0.58 -9.40 3.23
CA CYS A 57 1.76 -8.54 3.21
C CYS A 57 1.45 -7.20 2.56
N CYS A 58 1.53 -6.14 3.37
CA CYS A 58 1.35 -4.76 2.94
C CYS A 58 2.67 -4.01 3.01
N PRO A 59 2.94 -3.09 2.07
CA PRO A 59 4.15 -2.30 2.11
C PRO A 59 4.16 -1.49 3.40
N THR A 60 5.32 -1.45 4.07
CA THR A 60 5.47 -0.55 5.22
C THR A 60 5.33 0.88 4.75
N ARG A 61 5.18 1.78 5.71
CA ARG A 61 5.11 3.21 5.45
C ARG A 61 6.33 3.72 4.67
N GLU A 62 7.52 3.30 5.05
CA GLU A 62 8.77 3.71 4.41
C GLU A 62 8.81 3.24 2.94
N THR A 63 8.45 1.98 2.70
CA THR A 63 8.40 1.41 1.34
C THR A 63 7.33 2.09 0.51
N ALA A 64 6.13 2.31 1.03
CA ALA A 64 5.07 3.00 0.31
C ALA A 64 5.45 4.44 -0.07
N CYS A 65 6.13 5.18 0.81
CA CYS A 65 6.52 6.57 0.55
C CYS A 65 7.76 6.71 -0.34
N SER A 66 8.59 5.68 -0.46
CA SER A 66 9.79 5.66 -1.31
C SER A 66 9.58 5.04 -2.69
N GLN A 67 8.48 4.29 -2.87
CA GLN A 67 8.13 3.70 -4.16
C GLN A 67 7.88 4.77 -5.23
N GLU A 68 8.32 4.50 -6.45
CA GLU A 68 7.92 5.29 -7.61
C GLU A 68 6.42 5.14 -7.87
N VAL A 69 5.79 6.23 -8.32
CA VAL A 69 4.37 6.23 -8.65
C VAL A 69 4.16 5.75 -10.09
N VAL A 70 3.09 4.96 -10.31
CA VAL A 70 2.69 4.55 -11.65
C VAL A 70 1.82 5.65 -12.27
N LYS A 71 2.43 6.44 -13.17
CA LYS A 71 1.73 7.46 -13.96
C LYS A 71 1.21 6.83 -15.25
N SER A 72 0.02 7.24 -15.67
CA SER A 72 -0.54 6.88 -16.97
C SER A 72 -0.91 8.14 -17.74
N PRO A 73 -0.55 8.26 -19.04
CA PRO A 73 -1.06 9.34 -19.88
C PRO A 73 -2.58 9.27 -20.05
N ASP A 74 -3.18 8.08 -19.89
CA ASP A 74 -4.63 7.83 -19.94
C ASP A 74 -5.28 7.93 -18.54
N GLY A 75 -4.51 8.35 -17.53
CA GLY A 75 -5.01 8.53 -16.17
C GLY A 75 -6.07 9.62 -16.10
N TRP A 76 -7.19 9.32 -15.47
CA TRP A 76 -8.31 10.26 -15.35
C TRP A 76 -8.65 10.58 -13.89
N LEU A 77 -8.12 9.81 -12.93
CA LEU A 77 -8.36 10.02 -11.51
C LEU A 77 -7.20 10.80 -10.89
N GLN A 78 -7.47 12.02 -10.43
CA GLN A 78 -6.46 12.83 -9.75
C GLN A 78 -6.13 12.24 -8.37
N ARG A 79 -4.86 11.96 -8.13
CA ARG A 79 -4.32 11.42 -6.87
C ARG A 79 -3.07 12.20 -6.45
N TRP A 80 -2.56 11.86 -5.28
CA TRP A 80 -1.36 12.47 -4.69
C TRP A 80 -0.30 11.40 -4.46
N TYR A 81 0.97 11.74 -4.63
CA TYR A 81 2.10 10.88 -4.28
C TYR A 81 3.17 11.73 -3.59
N PHE A 82 4.03 11.10 -2.80
CA PHE A 82 5.16 11.75 -2.16
C PHE A 82 6.40 11.65 -3.05
N ASP A 83 7.02 12.78 -3.39
CA ASP A 83 8.22 12.83 -4.26
C ASP A 83 9.55 12.80 -3.49
N GLY A 84 9.49 12.52 -2.18
CA GLY A 84 10.63 12.60 -1.27
C GLY A 84 10.73 13.93 -0.52
N THR A 85 10.08 14.99 -1.01
CA THR A 85 10.07 16.33 -0.40
C THR A 85 8.66 16.81 -0.08
N ALA A 86 7.73 16.63 -1.00
CA ALA A 86 6.36 17.12 -0.93
C ALA A 86 5.36 16.13 -1.51
N CYS A 87 4.09 16.37 -1.20
CA CYS A 87 2.98 15.64 -1.81
C CYS A 87 2.55 16.35 -3.09
N VAL A 88 2.65 15.66 -4.22
CA VAL A 88 2.42 16.19 -5.56
C VAL A 88 1.23 15.50 -6.22
N LYS A 89 0.44 16.26 -6.98
CA LYS A 89 -0.69 15.72 -7.75
C LYS A 89 -0.21 14.96 -8.98
N PHE A 90 -0.93 13.90 -9.34
CA PHE A 90 -0.76 13.20 -10.61
C PHE A 90 -2.08 12.59 -11.09
N GLN A 91 -2.11 12.23 -12.37
CA GLN A 91 -3.22 11.47 -12.96
C GLN A 91 -2.92 9.97 -12.87
N TRP A 92 -3.85 9.24 -12.27
CA TRP A 92 -3.79 7.80 -12.10
C TRP A 92 -4.89 7.11 -12.89
N ASP A 93 -4.55 5.99 -13.52
CA ASP A 93 -5.53 5.12 -14.17
C ASP A 93 -5.84 3.91 -13.27
N PRO A 94 -7.04 3.83 -12.66
CA PRO A 94 -7.44 2.70 -11.82
C PRO A 94 -7.60 1.37 -12.57
N ALA A 95 -7.68 1.40 -13.92
CA ALA A 95 -7.77 0.20 -14.74
C ALA A 95 -6.43 -0.53 -14.90
N MET A 96 -5.30 0.13 -14.61
CA MET A 96 -3.99 -0.48 -14.68
C MET A 96 -3.86 -1.66 -13.70
N THR A 97 -3.14 -2.69 -14.15
CA THR A 97 -2.85 -3.89 -13.36
C THR A 97 -1.73 -3.64 -12.36
N ASN A 98 -0.74 -2.83 -12.72
CA ASN A 98 0.32 -2.40 -11.82
C ASN A 98 -0.10 -1.17 -11.02
N CYS A 99 0.25 -1.16 -9.74
CA CYS A 99 0.01 -0.02 -8.88
C CYS A 99 1.08 0.11 -7.82
N SER A 100 1.35 1.34 -7.43
CA SER A 100 2.28 1.68 -6.36
C SER A 100 1.51 2.09 -5.12
N ALA A 101 2.03 1.77 -3.93
CA ALA A 101 1.48 2.28 -2.69
C ALA A 101 1.73 3.78 -2.52
N ASN A 102 2.62 4.39 -3.30
CA ASN A 102 2.76 5.84 -3.32
C ASN A 102 1.60 6.53 -4.09
N ASN A 103 0.38 6.38 -3.60
CA ASN A 103 -0.84 6.90 -4.21
C ASN A 103 -1.93 7.13 -3.15
N PHE A 104 -2.26 8.39 -2.94
CA PHE A 104 -3.14 8.88 -1.89
C PHE A 104 -4.34 9.63 -2.49
N ILE A 105 -5.49 9.51 -1.83
CA ILE A 105 -6.74 10.18 -2.25
C ILE A 105 -6.64 11.70 -2.05
N SER A 106 -5.96 12.15 -1.00
CA SER A 106 -5.85 13.56 -0.64
C SER A 106 -4.42 13.96 -0.28
N GLU A 107 -4.12 15.25 -0.45
CA GLU A 107 -2.83 15.83 -0.04
C GLU A 107 -2.59 15.64 1.45
N ASN A 108 -3.62 15.86 2.26
CA ASN A 108 -3.50 15.74 3.72
C ASN A 108 -3.15 14.31 4.13
N HIS A 109 -3.76 13.31 3.49
CA HIS A 109 -3.42 11.91 3.74
C HIS A 109 -1.97 11.60 3.33
N CYS A 110 -1.53 12.05 2.15
CA CYS A 110 -0.13 11.90 1.76
C CYS A 110 0.83 12.54 2.78
N LYS A 111 0.51 13.76 3.26
CA LYS A 111 1.35 14.47 4.25
C LYS A 111 1.37 13.75 5.59
N SER A 112 0.22 13.35 6.14
CA SER A 112 0.16 12.65 7.42
C SER A 112 0.83 11.27 7.35
N TYR A 113 0.75 10.60 6.20
CA TYR A 113 1.34 9.29 6.03
C TYR A 113 2.85 9.35 5.79
N CYS A 114 3.33 10.18 4.86
CA CYS A 114 4.75 10.23 4.48
C CYS A 114 5.55 11.31 5.20
N VAL A 115 5.02 12.54 5.29
CA VAL A 115 5.79 13.69 5.80
C VAL A 115 5.88 13.67 7.33
N GLU A 116 4.79 13.36 8.02
CA GLU A 116 4.80 13.30 9.50
C GLU A 116 5.62 12.10 10.02
N ALA A 117 5.67 11.00 9.28
CA ALA A 117 6.48 9.85 9.63
C ALA A 117 7.98 10.10 9.47
N MET A 118 8.37 10.84 8.42
CA MET A 118 9.76 11.24 8.20
C MET A 118 10.26 12.23 9.27
N LYS A 119 9.35 12.90 10.01
CA LYS A 119 9.69 13.82 11.11
C LYS A 119 9.91 13.14 12.46
N GLN A 120 9.51 11.88 12.64
CA GLN A 120 9.71 11.15 13.91
C GLN A 120 11.09 10.46 14.03
N ASN A 121 11.96 10.63 13.03
CA ASN A 121 13.35 10.14 13.04
C ASN A 121 14.37 11.26 13.28
N VAL A 122 13.98 12.35 13.94
CA VAL A 122 14.85 13.45 14.41
C VAL A 122 14.83 13.53 15.92
#